data_AF-A0A959F3P3-F1
#
_entry.id   AF-A0A959F3P3-F1
#
_cell.length_a   1.000
_cell.length_b   1.000
_cell.length_c   1.000
_cell.angle_alpha   90.00
_cell.angle_beta   90.00
_cell.angle_gamma   90.00
#
_symmetry.space_group_name_H-M   'P 1'
#
loop_
_entity.id
_entity.type
_entity.pdbx_description
1 polymer ?
#
loop_
_entity_poly.entity_id
_entity_poly.type
_entity_poly.pdbx_seq_one_letter_code
_entity_poly.pdbx_strand_id
1 'polypeptide(L)'
;MSKIRRLGKAITSEDWLRYRPYGNMNPYDHFYLGVANDVFVAVNSEKRDFRGIFQRDDLKELAVLLTCHYEDFLNEIGLWEALRSSNQELYGYPVPFYELEEYDPEYLNWQDLAYLIWHHLGKMSGKHLHPYAPAILDLAVFCLEYFEDHLEEALVTDFFEEQLQISAELDFFELKNRLIWMTFQNYLTGPEFSKVMEELAIKTMSSENEKLHHFDPGMLLYGLQDDFLYGRRSSWSALRSVDLLAAVAHGPEELREEIRGLTRRVTGTFIYERTDERFYHFRYGPTGRTFEIRRDSIDLEEKELEPGSDVGFFSIVPWRGEWWLSGSYMSWRLTPEQIEKQVGGELGSSSFYGWPEEEQLRLKELTAEREAAFVE
;
A
#
# COMPACT_ATOMS: atom_id res chain seq x y z
N MET A 1 7.67 34.73 -17.56
CA MET A 1 8.46 33.52 -17.25
C MET A 1 9.95 33.85 -17.10
N SER A 2 10.50 33.76 -15.88
CA SER A 2 11.94 33.88 -15.63
C SER A 2 12.62 32.57 -16.03
N LYS A 3 13.63 32.61 -16.92
CA LYS A 3 14.42 31.44 -17.32
C LYS A 3 14.94 30.71 -16.07
N ILE A 4 14.46 29.49 -15.83
CA ILE A 4 14.96 28.60 -14.78
C ILE A 4 16.42 28.29 -15.11
N ARG A 5 17.34 28.72 -14.23
CA ARG A 5 18.77 28.46 -14.41
C ARG A 5 19.02 27.01 -13.97
N ARG A 6 19.09 26.08 -14.92
CA ARG A 6 19.43 24.67 -14.68
C ARG A 6 20.82 24.57 -14.02
N LEU A 7 20.84 24.41 -12.70
CA LEU A 7 21.97 23.82 -11.98
C LEU A 7 21.99 22.32 -12.32
N GLY A 8 23.15 21.65 -12.17
CA GLY A 8 23.28 20.23 -12.53
C GLY A 8 22.17 19.35 -11.94
N LYS A 9 21.78 18.28 -12.65
CA LYS A 9 20.64 17.41 -12.30
C LYS A 9 20.74 16.96 -10.84
N ALA A 10 19.83 17.43 -10.00
CA ALA A 10 19.79 17.14 -8.57
C ALA A 10 19.04 15.85 -8.28
N ILE A 11 17.95 15.60 -9.01
CA ILE A 11 17.18 14.35 -8.99
C ILE A 11 17.84 13.38 -9.97
N THR A 12 18.17 12.21 -9.45
CA THR A 12 18.84 11.13 -10.16
C THR A 12 17.84 10.16 -10.78
N SER A 13 18.31 9.27 -11.65
CA SER A 13 17.47 8.18 -12.17
C SER A 13 16.98 7.25 -11.05
N GLU A 14 17.78 7.06 -9.99
CA GLU A 14 17.39 6.24 -8.83
C GLU A 14 16.24 6.88 -8.05
N ASP A 15 16.31 8.21 -7.83
CA ASP A 15 15.22 8.97 -7.19
C ASP A 15 13.90 8.83 -7.96
N TRP A 16 13.95 8.81 -9.31
CA TRP A 16 12.78 8.63 -10.17
C TRP A 16 12.26 7.18 -10.20
N LEU A 17 13.17 6.22 -10.43
CA LEU A 17 12.83 4.80 -10.58
C LEU A 17 12.28 4.18 -9.30
N ARG A 18 12.55 4.76 -8.12
CA ARG A 18 11.92 4.35 -6.86
C ARG A 18 10.40 4.23 -6.97
N TYR A 19 9.78 5.08 -7.81
CA TYR A 19 8.33 5.17 -7.94
C TYR A 19 7.73 4.35 -9.09
N ARG A 20 8.54 3.53 -9.76
CA ARG A 20 8.14 2.80 -10.96
C ARG A 20 7.88 1.33 -10.67
N PRO A 21 6.96 0.68 -11.41
CA PRO A 21 6.77 -0.77 -11.34
C PRO A 21 7.92 -1.54 -12.02
N TYR A 22 8.86 -0.84 -12.65
CA TYR A 22 10.02 -1.39 -13.36
C TYR A 22 11.35 -0.81 -12.86
N GLY A 23 12.45 -1.52 -13.10
CA GLY A 23 13.76 -1.19 -12.54
C GLY A 23 14.75 -0.46 -13.48
N ASN A 24 14.41 -0.25 -14.76
CA ASN A 24 15.31 0.36 -15.73
C ASN A 24 14.70 1.62 -16.34
N MET A 25 15.54 2.63 -16.62
CA MET A 25 15.12 3.84 -17.33
C MET A 25 14.72 3.52 -18.77
N ASN A 26 13.57 4.04 -19.19
CA ASN A 26 13.10 4.08 -20.57
C ASN A 26 13.28 5.49 -21.15
N PRO A 27 13.27 5.66 -22.50
CA PRO A 27 13.32 6.98 -23.13
C PRO A 27 12.22 7.94 -22.62
N TYR A 28 11.05 7.39 -22.34
CA TYR A 28 9.90 8.07 -21.72
C TYR A 28 10.27 8.72 -20.37
N ASP A 29 10.98 8.00 -19.50
CA ASP A 29 11.35 8.47 -18.15
C ASP A 29 12.26 9.71 -18.19
N HIS A 30 13.03 9.90 -19.27
CA HIS A 30 13.95 11.04 -19.38
C HIS A 30 13.22 12.39 -19.48
N PHE A 31 12.01 12.41 -20.06
CA PHE A 31 11.18 13.62 -20.11
C PHE A 31 10.78 14.04 -18.70
N TYR A 32 10.15 13.14 -17.95
CA TYR A 32 9.66 13.43 -16.61
C TYR A 32 10.78 13.62 -15.58
N LEU A 33 11.91 12.94 -15.72
CA LEU A 33 13.11 13.25 -14.92
C LEU A 33 13.58 14.69 -15.17
N GLY A 34 13.41 15.22 -16.38
CA GLY A 34 13.62 16.63 -16.71
C GLY A 34 12.66 17.54 -15.95
N VAL A 35 11.35 17.25 -16.04
CA VAL A 35 10.28 17.96 -15.33
C VAL A 35 10.54 17.99 -13.82
N ALA A 36 10.83 16.85 -13.21
CA ALA A 36 11.12 16.76 -11.78
C ALA A 36 12.31 17.64 -11.36
N ASN A 37 13.37 17.69 -12.18
CA ASN A 37 14.52 18.56 -11.90
C ASN A 37 14.16 20.04 -11.99
N ASP A 38 13.33 20.45 -12.96
CA ASP A 38 12.89 21.82 -13.10
C ASP A 38 11.94 22.23 -11.95
N VAL A 39 11.04 21.34 -11.52
CA VAL A 39 10.22 21.48 -10.29
C VAL A 39 11.11 21.60 -9.06
N PHE A 40 12.15 20.76 -8.92
CA PHE A 40 13.09 20.84 -7.78
C PHE A 40 13.80 22.19 -7.70
N VAL A 41 14.15 22.82 -8.83
CA VAL A 41 14.73 24.17 -8.82
C VAL A 41 13.75 25.19 -8.22
N ALA A 42 12.45 25.04 -8.49
CA ALA A 42 11.42 25.91 -7.92
C ALA A 42 11.19 25.63 -6.42
N VAL A 43 11.11 24.36 -6.02
CA VAL A 43 10.96 23.94 -4.62
C VAL A 43 12.14 24.41 -3.76
N ASN A 44 13.37 24.27 -4.27
CA ASN A 44 14.62 24.61 -3.58
C ASN A 44 15.09 26.06 -3.83
N SER A 45 14.21 26.92 -4.33
CA SER A 45 14.49 28.34 -4.57
C SER A 45 14.67 29.12 -3.26
N GLU A 46 15.61 30.07 -3.23
CA GLU A 46 15.79 31.00 -2.09
C GLU A 46 14.60 31.93 -1.88
N LYS A 47 13.73 32.06 -2.88
CA LYS A 47 12.51 32.87 -2.80
C LYS A 47 11.37 32.15 -2.07
N ARG A 48 11.52 30.87 -1.75
CA ARG A 48 10.51 30.08 -1.04
C ARG A 48 11.02 29.68 0.32
N ASP A 49 10.13 29.71 1.31
CA ASP A 49 10.47 29.42 2.71
C ASP A 49 10.79 27.93 2.97
N PHE A 50 10.71 27.05 1.96
CA PHE A 50 11.07 25.64 2.13
C PHE A 50 12.55 25.43 2.41
N ARG A 51 13.42 26.22 1.74
CA ARG A 51 14.87 26.05 1.83
C ARG A 51 15.36 26.45 3.22
N GLY A 52 15.97 25.50 3.92
CA GLY A 52 16.46 25.68 5.30
C GLY A 52 15.47 25.26 6.38
N ILE A 53 14.20 25.00 6.03
CA ILE A 53 13.21 24.40 6.94
C ILE A 53 13.18 22.87 6.80
N PHE A 54 13.25 22.38 5.55
CA PHE A 54 13.16 20.97 5.20
C PHE A 54 14.50 20.42 4.71
N GLN A 55 14.70 19.10 4.87
CA GLN A 55 15.89 18.45 4.35
C GLN A 55 15.86 18.45 2.82
N ARG A 56 17.05 18.52 2.21
CA ARG A 56 17.15 18.55 0.75
C ARG A 56 16.54 17.30 0.09
N ASP A 57 16.65 16.15 0.74
CA ASP A 57 16.10 14.90 0.21
C ASP A 57 14.56 14.89 0.29
N ASP A 58 13.95 15.46 1.34
CA ASP A 58 12.49 15.66 1.40
C ASP A 58 12.00 16.54 0.23
N LEU A 59 12.77 17.58 -0.12
CA LEU A 59 12.44 18.49 -1.22
C LEU A 59 12.64 17.85 -2.60
N LYS A 60 13.63 16.96 -2.75
CA LYS A 60 13.79 16.14 -3.96
C LYS A 60 12.61 15.21 -4.12
N GLU A 61 12.26 14.50 -3.06
CA GLU A 61 11.14 13.58 -3.06
C GLU A 61 9.84 14.31 -3.41
N LEU A 62 9.57 15.47 -2.79
CA LEU A 62 8.42 16.31 -3.12
C LEU A 62 8.34 16.63 -4.62
N ALA A 63 9.46 17.04 -5.23
CA ALA A 63 9.50 17.35 -6.65
C ALA A 63 9.22 16.11 -7.54
N VAL A 64 9.68 14.92 -7.12
CA VAL A 64 9.33 13.66 -7.78
C VAL A 64 7.84 13.36 -7.65
N LEU A 65 7.25 13.49 -6.45
CA LEU A 65 5.82 13.20 -6.23
C LEU A 65 4.91 14.14 -7.02
N LEU A 66 5.22 15.43 -7.04
CA LEU A 66 4.48 16.42 -7.85
C LEU A 66 4.54 16.07 -9.34
N THR A 67 5.68 15.57 -9.80
CA THR A 67 5.84 15.11 -11.18
C THR A 67 5.11 13.79 -11.44
N CYS A 68 5.05 12.88 -10.46
CA CYS A 68 4.26 11.66 -10.55
C CYS A 68 2.75 11.95 -10.60
N HIS A 69 2.27 12.97 -9.88
CA HIS A 69 0.87 13.41 -9.98
C HIS A 69 0.55 13.97 -11.38
N TYR A 70 1.46 14.74 -11.96
CA TYR A 70 1.34 15.20 -13.34
C TYR A 70 1.32 14.03 -14.35
N GLU A 71 2.17 13.02 -14.13
CA GLU A 71 2.20 11.79 -14.93
C GLU A 71 0.92 10.94 -14.77
N ASP A 72 0.39 10.84 -13.55
CA ASP A 72 -0.86 10.16 -13.22
C ASP A 72 -2.04 10.77 -13.97
N PHE A 73 -2.10 12.10 -14.02
CA PHE A 73 -3.09 12.83 -14.83
C PHE A 73 -2.96 12.53 -16.33
N LEU A 74 -1.75 12.63 -16.89
CA LEU A 74 -1.53 12.48 -18.34
C LEU A 74 -1.75 11.06 -18.87
N ASN A 75 -1.42 10.06 -18.07
CA ASN A 75 -1.56 8.64 -18.45
C ASN A 75 -2.82 8.00 -17.89
N GLU A 76 -3.71 8.80 -17.27
CA GLU A 76 -4.97 8.33 -16.67
C GLU A 76 -4.78 7.12 -15.73
N ILE A 77 -3.68 7.08 -14.96
CA ILE A 77 -3.34 5.95 -14.06
C ILE A 77 -4.44 5.80 -12.98
N GLY A 78 -5.03 6.92 -12.55
CA GLY A 78 -6.20 6.96 -11.69
C GLY A 78 -5.89 6.90 -10.19
N LEU A 79 -4.62 7.03 -9.78
CA LEU A 79 -4.25 6.98 -8.36
C LEU A 79 -4.83 8.17 -7.60
N TRP A 80 -4.68 9.38 -8.13
CA TRP A 80 -5.29 10.57 -7.55
C TRP A 80 -6.81 10.51 -7.60
N GLU A 81 -7.37 10.05 -8.72
CA GLU A 81 -8.82 9.92 -8.86
C GLU A 81 -9.42 8.97 -7.82
N ALA A 82 -8.78 7.82 -7.57
CA ALA A 82 -9.20 6.90 -6.52
C ALA A 82 -9.23 7.57 -5.14
N LEU A 83 -8.24 8.42 -4.82
CA LEU A 83 -8.22 9.18 -3.59
C LEU A 83 -9.37 10.19 -3.52
N ARG A 84 -9.57 10.98 -4.59
CA ARG A 84 -10.63 11.99 -4.65
C ARG A 84 -12.02 11.39 -4.53
N SER A 85 -12.28 10.33 -5.30
CA SER A 85 -13.54 9.60 -5.27
C SER A 85 -13.83 9.05 -3.87
N SER A 86 -12.82 8.44 -3.23
CA SER A 86 -12.94 7.98 -1.84
C SER A 86 -13.22 9.12 -0.85
N ASN A 87 -12.56 10.27 -0.99
CA ASN A 87 -12.81 11.43 -0.14
C ASN A 87 -14.23 11.98 -0.34
N GLN A 88 -14.67 12.05 -1.59
CA GLN A 88 -15.99 12.54 -1.94
C GLN A 88 -17.09 11.64 -1.34
N GLU A 89 -16.92 10.32 -1.39
CA GLU A 89 -17.85 9.37 -0.80
C GLU A 89 -17.88 9.46 0.73
N LEU A 90 -16.70 9.51 1.38
CA LEU A 90 -16.58 9.47 2.84
C LEU A 90 -16.91 10.80 3.51
N TYR A 91 -16.52 11.91 2.90
CA TYR A 91 -16.50 13.22 3.55
C TYR A 91 -17.26 14.31 2.77
N GLY A 92 -17.70 14.03 1.55
CA GLY A 92 -18.48 14.98 0.74
C GLY A 92 -17.63 16.00 -0.04
N TYR A 93 -16.31 15.85 -0.06
CA TYR A 93 -15.39 16.71 -0.83
C TYR A 93 -14.22 15.89 -1.42
N PRO A 94 -13.69 16.23 -2.61
CA PRO A 94 -12.61 15.49 -3.25
C PRO A 94 -11.24 15.69 -2.57
N VAL A 95 -10.99 16.89 -2.02
CA VAL A 95 -9.78 17.23 -1.27
C VAL A 95 -10.14 18.13 -0.07
N PRO A 96 -9.43 18.02 1.07
CA PRO A 96 -9.72 18.83 2.24
C PRO A 96 -9.17 20.26 2.13
N PHE A 97 -9.61 21.11 3.06
CA PHE A 97 -9.15 22.47 3.35
C PHE A 97 -9.53 23.56 2.35
N TYR A 98 -9.38 23.34 1.05
CA TYR A 98 -9.42 24.40 0.04
C TYR A 98 -10.83 24.71 -0.48
N GLU A 99 -11.00 25.94 -0.97
CA GLU A 99 -12.21 26.35 -1.69
C GLU A 99 -12.23 25.71 -3.09
N LEU A 100 -13.40 25.19 -3.48
CA LEU A 100 -13.59 24.36 -4.67
C LEU A 100 -14.48 25.03 -5.74
N GLU A 101 -14.67 26.35 -5.67
CA GLU A 101 -15.52 27.07 -6.64
C GLU A 101 -14.96 26.99 -8.08
N GLU A 102 -13.63 27.00 -8.21
CA GLU A 102 -12.91 26.87 -9.49
C GLU A 102 -12.30 25.47 -9.68
N TYR A 103 -12.78 24.46 -8.95
CA TYR A 103 -12.26 23.11 -9.02
C TYR A 103 -12.96 22.30 -10.11
N ASP A 104 -12.18 21.75 -11.05
CA ASP A 104 -12.69 20.87 -12.09
C ASP A 104 -11.92 19.55 -12.10
N PRO A 105 -12.55 18.42 -11.74
CA PRO A 105 -11.85 17.15 -11.64
C PRO A 105 -11.28 16.62 -12.96
N GLU A 106 -11.74 17.14 -14.11
CA GLU A 106 -11.22 16.78 -15.44
C GLU A 106 -9.89 17.47 -15.78
N TYR A 107 -9.44 18.44 -14.98
CA TYR A 107 -8.20 19.19 -15.19
C TYR A 107 -7.23 19.08 -14.01
N LEU A 108 -6.00 19.57 -14.21
CA LEU A 108 -5.08 19.81 -13.10
C LEU A 108 -5.60 20.95 -12.23
N ASN A 109 -5.54 20.77 -10.91
CA ASN A 109 -6.01 21.76 -9.95
C ASN A 109 -4.89 22.16 -8.98
N TRP A 110 -4.76 23.46 -8.68
CA TRP A 110 -3.77 23.89 -7.69
C TRP A 110 -4.10 23.37 -6.29
N GLN A 111 -5.39 23.12 -5.99
CA GLN A 111 -5.85 22.56 -4.72
C GLN A 111 -5.27 21.15 -4.49
N ASP A 112 -5.19 20.35 -5.55
CA ASP A 112 -4.64 18.99 -5.51
C ASP A 112 -3.13 19.04 -5.22
N LEU A 113 -2.41 19.89 -5.95
CA LEU A 113 -0.98 20.14 -5.77
C LEU A 113 -0.68 20.70 -4.37
N ALA A 114 -1.49 21.63 -3.86
CA ALA A 114 -1.34 22.21 -2.53
C ALA A 114 -1.54 21.15 -1.44
N TYR A 115 -2.54 20.27 -1.61
CA TYR A 115 -2.79 19.16 -0.68
C TYR A 115 -1.63 18.17 -0.67
N LEU A 116 -1.09 17.80 -1.84
CA LEU A 116 0.09 16.95 -1.98
C LEU A 116 1.32 17.55 -1.27
N ILE A 117 1.60 18.84 -1.49
CA ILE A 117 2.72 19.55 -0.85
C ILE A 117 2.55 19.56 0.67
N TRP A 118 1.38 19.96 1.16
CA TRP A 118 1.09 20.04 2.58
C TRP A 118 1.24 18.68 3.26
N HIS A 119 0.65 17.64 2.67
CA HIS A 119 0.65 16.29 3.22
C HIS A 119 2.08 15.75 3.30
N HIS A 120 2.79 15.76 2.17
CA HIS A 120 4.14 15.21 2.07
C HIS A 120 5.10 15.88 3.05
N LEU A 121 5.14 17.22 3.05
CA LEU A 121 6.02 17.96 3.94
C LEU A 121 5.67 17.74 5.40
N GLY A 122 4.37 17.69 5.75
CA GLY A 122 3.94 17.40 7.11
C GLY A 122 4.36 16.00 7.57
N LYS A 123 4.18 14.99 6.71
CA LYS A 123 4.44 13.57 7.02
C LYS A 123 5.92 13.23 7.05
N MET A 124 6.70 13.71 6.09
CA MET A 124 8.11 13.37 6.01
C MET A 124 8.93 14.13 7.05
N SER A 125 8.58 15.39 7.34
CA SER A 125 9.33 16.18 8.32
C SER A 125 8.83 16.04 9.77
N GLY A 126 7.62 15.53 10.00
CA GLY A 126 6.96 15.52 11.31
C GLY A 126 6.57 16.91 11.83
N LYS A 127 6.64 17.95 10.98
CA LYS A 127 6.26 19.33 11.33
C LYS A 127 4.77 19.56 11.11
N HIS A 128 4.16 20.39 11.95
CA HIS A 128 2.80 20.87 11.74
C HIS A 128 2.82 22.10 10.82
N LEU A 129 2.19 21.99 9.65
CA LEU A 129 2.12 23.03 8.63
C LEU A 129 0.69 23.51 8.46
N HIS A 130 0.51 24.83 8.31
CA HIS A 130 -0.79 25.38 7.94
C HIS A 130 -1.04 25.10 6.44
N PRO A 131 -2.19 24.53 6.03
CA PRO A 131 -2.45 24.17 4.62
C PRO A 131 -2.50 25.39 3.68
N TYR A 132 -2.81 26.58 4.23
CA TYR A 132 -2.75 27.87 3.51
C TYR A 132 -1.43 28.63 3.69
N ALA A 133 -0.34 27.97 4.09
CA ALA A 133 0.96 28.64 4.15
C ALA A 133 1.32 29.21 2.76
N PRO A 134 1.72 30.49 2.63
CA PRO A 134 1.98 31.11 1.32
C PRO A 134 2.95 30.30 0.46
N ALA A 135 4.01 29.75 1.05
CA ALA A 135 4.98 28.93 0.33
C ALA A 135 4.35 27.68 -0.34
N ILE A 136 3.33 27.07 0.27
CA ILE A 136 2.60 25.92 -0.28
C ILE A 136 1.76 26.38 -1.48
N LEU A 137 0.95 27.42 -1.29
CA LEU A 137 0.07 27.94 -2.35
C LEU A 137 0.86 28.45 -3.55
N ASP A 138 1.92 29.23 -3.31
CA ASP A 138 2.78 29.76 -4.37
C ASP A 138 3.50 28.65 -5.15
N LEU A 139 3.76 27.50 -4.53
CA LEU A 139 4.39 26.35 -5.19
C LEU A 139 3.35 25.57 -5.99
N ALA A 140 2.16 25.36 -5.43
CA ALA A 140 1.05 24.71 -6.12
C ALA A 140 0.67 25.46 -7.40
N VAL A 141 0.50 26.79 -7.34
CA VAL A 141 0.21 27.62 -8.53
C VAL A 141 1.34 27.56 -9.54
N PHE A 142 2.61 27.66 -9.09
CA PHE A 142 3.75 27.52 -9.99
C PHE A 142 3.76 26.16 -10.69
N CYS A 143 3.50 25.07 -9.96
CA CYS A 143 3.47 23.73 -10.54
C CYS A 143 2.32 23.59 -11.53
N LEU A 144 1.12 24.11 -11.22
CA LEU A 144 0.00 24.13 -12.16
C LEU A 144 0.38 24.84 -13.47
N GLU A 145 0.83 26.10 -13.38
CA GLU A 145 1.25 26.89 -14.55
C GLU A 145 2.36 26.17 -15.34
N TYR A 146 3.36 25.64 -14.64
CA TYR A 146 4.46 24.93 -15.28
C TYR A 146 3.99 23.65 -15.98
N PHE A 147 3.12 22.87 -15.36
CA PHE A 147 2.60 21.63 -15.96
C PHE A 147 1.71 21.93 -17.16
N GLU A 148 0.82 22.92 -17.06
CA GLU A 148 -0.02 23.37 -18.17
C GLU A 148 0.81 23.83 -19.38
N ASP A 149 1.88 24.60 -19.15
CA ASP A 149 2.81 25.05 -20.18
C ASP A 149 3.52 23.89 -20.92
N HIS A 150 3.59 22.69 -20.33
CA HIS A 150 4.27 21.52 -20.88
C HIS A 150 3.33 20.38 -21.30
N LEU A 151 2.00 20.60 -21.29
CA LEU A 151 1.02 19.56 -21.64
C LEU A 151 1.22 19.05 -23.07
N GLU A 152 1.41 19.93 -24.04
CA GLU A 152 1.55 19.56 -25.46
C GLU A 152 2.84 18.77 -25.76
N GLU A 153 3.88 18.96 -24.95
CA GLU A 153 5.18 18.28 -25.11
C GLU A 153 5.26 16.97 -24.31
N ALA A 154 4.27 16.69 -23.47
CA ALA A 154 4.32 15.57 -22.55
C ALA A 154 4.23 14.21 -23.26
N LEU A 155 5.06 13.28 -22.81
CA LEU A 155 5.06 11.91 -23.32
C LEU A 155 4.06 11.07 -22.52
N VAL A 156 3.32 10.20 -23.21
CA VAL A 156 2.41 9.20 -22.61
C VAL A 156 2.93 7.78 -22.83
N THR A 157 2.45 6.82 -22.03
CA THR A 157 2.87 5.42 -22.05
C THR A 157 1.78 4.46 -21.61
N ASP A 158 1.80 3.26 -22.17
CA ASP A 158 0.89 2.17 -21.80
C ASP A 158 1.46 1.27 -20.67
N PHE A 159 2.62 1.63 -20.09
CA PHE A 159 3.27 0.82 -19.04
C PHE A 159 2.36 0.58 -17.82
N PHE A 160 1.57 1.58 -17.45
CA PHE A 160 0.65 1.48 -16.33
C PHE A 160 -0.58 0.65 -16.68
N GLU A 161 -1.00 0.60 -17.95
CA GLU A 161 -2.10 -0.26 -18.38
C GLU A 161 -1.75 -1.73 -18.14
N GLU A 162 -0.55 -2.18 -18.53
CA GLU A 162 -0.09 -3.55 -18.29
C GLU A 162 -0.02 -3.87 -16.79
N GLN A 163 0.50 -2.94 -16.00
CA GLN A 163 0.61 -3.06 -14.54
C GLN A 163 -0.75 -3.17 -13.86
N LEU A 164 -1.78 -2.47 -14.36
CA LEU A 164 -3.12 -2.41 -13.78
C LEU A 164 -4.11 -3.40 -14.40
N GLN A 165 -3.75 -4.04 -15.52
CA GLN A 165 -4.54 -5.07 -16.16
C GLN A 165 -4.49 -6.39 -15.38
N ILE A 166 -5.57 -6.70 -14.64
CA ILE A 166 -5.68 -7.96 -13.90
C ILE A 166 -6.50 -8.97 -14.71
N SER A 167 -5.82 -9.86 -15.44
CA SER A 167 -6.49 -10.90 -16.24
C SER A 167 -7.07 -12.00 -15.36
N ALA A 168 -8.10 -12.70 -15.83
CA ALA A 168 -8.75 -13.80 -15.11
C ALA A 168 -7.87 -15.03 -14.80
N GLU A 169 -6.64 -15.07 -15.33
CA GLU A 169 -5.66 -16.14 -15.07
C GLU A 169 -4.45 -15.66 -14.25
N LEU A 170 -4.42 -14.38 -13.87
CA LEU A 170 -3.35 -13.80 -13.06
C LEU A 170 -3.25 -14.50 -11.70
N ASP A 171 -2.11 -15.12 -11.43
CA ASP A 171 -1.88 -15.83 -10.17
C ASP A 171 -1.72 -14.86 -8.99
N PHE A 172 -1.82 -15.41 -7.78
CA PHE A 172 -1.76 -14.60 -6.56
C PHE A 172 -0.40 -13.92 -6.36
N PHE A 173 0.71 -14.55 -6.72
CA PHE A 173 2.05 -13.97 -6.48
C PHE A 173 2.32 -12.80 -7.42
N GLU A 174 1.83 -12.88 -8.66
CA GLU A 174 1.85 -11.76 -9.59
C GLU A 174 0.96 -10.61 -9.09
N LEU A 175 -0.23 -10.90 -8.56
CA LEU A 175 -1.07 -9.86 -7.92
C LEU A 175 -0.36 -9.23 -6.73
N LYS A 176 0.29 -10.06 -5.91
CA LYS A 176 1.06 -9.60 -4.75
C LYS A 176 2.19 -8.68 -5.16
N ASN A 177 2.91 -8.96 -6.24
CA ASN A 177 3.95 -8.06 -6.76
C ASN A 177 3.38 -6.70 -7.16
N ARG A 178 2.22 -6.67 -7.81
CA ARG A 178 1.50 -5.42 -8.15
C ARG A 178 1.06 -4.67 -6.90
N LEU A 179 0.59 -5.39 -5.88
CA LEU A 179 0.22 -4.82 -4.59
C LEU A 179 1.42 -4.29 -3.81
N ILE A 180 2.61 -4.91 -3.94
CA ILE A 180 3.87 -4.39 -3.37
C ILE A 180 4.21 -3.03 -3.97
N TRP A 181 4.14 -2.90 -5.30
CA TRP A 181 4.31 -1.60 -5.96
C TRP A 181 3.25 -0.58 -5.49
N MET A 182 1.98 -0.99 -5.45
CA MET A 182 0.87 -0.18 -4.93
C MET A 182 1.01 0.16 -3.44
N THR A 183 1.87 -0.50 -2.69
CA THR A 183 2.07 -0.19 -1.26
C THR A 183 3.27 0.72 -1.06
N PHE A 184 4.40 0.35 -1.65
CA PHE A 184 5.70 0.94 -1.30
C PHE A 184 6.31 1.84 -2.37
N GLN A 185 5.78 1.82 -3.60
CA GLN A 185 6.42 2.50 -4.72
C GLN A 185 5.52 3.52 -5.42
N ASN A 186 4.19 3.45 -5.34
CA ASN A 186 3.39 4.56 -5.89
C ASN A 186 3.63 5.87 -5.09
N TYR A 187 3.37 7.00 -5.73
CA TYR A 187 3.70 8.32 -5.18
C TYR A 187 2.80 8.76 -4.01
N LEU A 188 1.64 8.14 -3.80
CA LEU A 188 0.75 8.47 -2.69
C LEU A 188 1.18 7.75 -1.41
N THR A 189 1.15 6.42 -1.39
CA THR A 189 1.40 5.65 -0.16
C THR A 189 2.86 5.30 0.04
N GLY A 190 3.64 5.18 -1.04
CA GLY A 190 5.02 4.72 -1.01
C GLY A 190 5.91 5.48 -0.02
N PRO A 191 5.94 6.83 -0.03
CA PRO A 191 6.76 7.60 0.91
C PRO A 191 6.41 7.33 2.38
N GLU A 192 5.12 7.44 2.74
CA GLU A 192 4.65 7.22 4.12
C GLU A 192 4.91 5.77 4.57
N PHE A 193 4.52 4.80 3.75
CA PHE A 193 4.61 3.40 4.13
C PHE A 193 6.05 2.90 4.21
N SER A 194 6.93 3.32 3.30
CA SER A 194 8.35 2.95 3.36
C SER A 194 9.02 3.50 4.61
N LYS A 195 8.79 4.79 4.94
CA LYS A 195 9.34 5.42 6.15
C LYS A 195 8.84 4.72 7.42
N VAL A 196 7.54 4.49 7.53
CA VAL A 196 6.94 3.85 8.71
C VAL A 196 7.40 2.40 8.84
N MET A 197 7.55 1.67 7.73
CA MET A 197 8.06 0.30 7.73
C MET A 197 9.51 0.26 8.21
N GLU A 198 10.36 1.18 7.74
CA GLU A 198 11.74 1.31 8.20
C GLU A 198 11.82 1.61 9.70
N GLU A 199 11.03 2.56 10.20
CA GLU A 199 10.96 2.88 11.64
C GLU A 199 10.52 1.67 12.48
N LEU A 200 9.52 0.91 12.01
CA LEU A 200 9.05 -0.31 12.67
C LEU A 200 10.09 -1.43 12.62
N ALA A 201 10.79 -1.58 11.50
CA ALA A 201 11.88 -2.55 11.36
C ALA A 201 13.01 -2.25 12.35
N ILE A 202 13.48 -1.00 12.42
CA ILE A 202 14.51 -0.57 13.39
C ILE A 202 14.05 -0.85 14.82
N LYS A 203 12.80 -0.50 15.15
CA LYS A 203 12.23 -0.73 16.49
C LYS A 203 12.16 -2.22 16.83
N THR A 204 11.76 -3.05 15.88
CA THR A 204 11.64 -4.51 16.05
C THR A 204 13.01 -5.14 16.26
N MET A 205 13.99 -4.78 15.42
CA MET A 205 15.36 -5.30 15.48
C MET A 205 16.11 -4.82 16.73
N SER A 206 15.79 -3.63 17.24
CA SER A 206 16.40 -3.06 18.45
C SER A 206 15.67 -3.45 19.73
N SER A 207 14.60 -4.26 19.65
CA SER A 207 13.83 -4.65 20.83
C SER A 207 14.60 -5.64 21.70
N GLU A 208 14.50 -5.50 23.03
CA GLU A 208 15.07 -6.44 24.01
C GLU A 208 14.25 -7.75 24.15
N ASN A 209 13.26 -7.96 23.28
CA ASN A 209 12.44 -9.15 23.34
C ASN A 209 13.23 -10.33 22.79
N GLU A 210 13.80 -11.13 23.69
CA GLU A 210 14.64 -12.29 23.37
C GLU A 210 13.99 -13.26 22.38
N LYS A 211 12.65 -13.35 22.35
CA LYS A 211 11.92 -14.18 21.38
C LYS A 211 12.13 -13.73 19.94
N LEU A 212 12.26 -12.42 19.70
CA LEU A 212 12.45 -11.86 18.36
C LEU A 212 13.86 -12.12 17.82
N HIS A 213 14.87 -12.23 18.69
CA HIS A 213 16.27 -12.51 18.29
C HIS A 213 16.49 -13.91 17.71
N HIS A 214 15.52 -14.82 17.87
CA HIS A 214 15.60 -16.17 17.31
C HIS A 214 15.12 -16.25 15.85
N PHE A 215 14.48 -15.20 15.32
CA PHE A 215 14.04 -15.17 13.93
C PHE A 215 15.08 -14.54 13.01
N ASP A 216 15.15 -15.03 11.78
CA ASP A 216 15.93 -14.38 10.71
C ASP A 216 15.40 -12.95 10.47
N PRO A 217 16.26 -11.91 10.52
CA PRO A 217 15.89 -10.55 10.19
C PRO A 217 15.16 -10.40 8.85
N GLY A 218 15.57 -11.13 7.82
CA GLY A 218 14.91 -11.10 6.51
C GLY A 218 13.47 -11.62 6.58
N MET A 219 13.23 -12.64 7.40
CA MET A 219 11.90 -13.18 7.62
C MET A 219 11.00 -12.20 8.39
N LEU A 220 11.54 -11.52 9.41
CA LEU A 220 10.82 -10.47 10.14
C LEU A 220 10.45 -9.30 9.23
N LEU A 221 11.38 -8.84 8.39
CA LEU A 221 11.13 -7.77 7.41
C LEU A 221 10.05 -8.18 6.40
N TYR A 222 10.08 -9.42 5.93
CA TYR A 222 9.06 -9.93 5.02
C TYR A 222 7.68 -9.99 5.68
N GLY A 223 7.59 -10.42 6.94
CA GLY A 223 6.34 -10.39 7.72
C GLY A 223 5.79 -8.98 7.89
N LEU A 224 6.64 -8.00 8.21
CA LEU A 224 6.26 -6.59 8.29
C LEU A 224 5.76 -6.06 6.94
N GLN A 225 6.45 -6.38 5.85
CA GLN A 225 6.04 -6.00 4.51
C GLN A 225 4.63 -6.54 4.19
N ASP A 226 4.40 -7.83 4.47
CA ASP A 226 3.12 -8.50 4.25
C ASP A 226 1.96 -7.84 5.03
N ASP A 227 2.20 -7.43 6.27
CA ASP A 227 1.20 -6.72 7.09
C ASP A 227 0.78 -5.38 6.48
N PHE A 228 1.71 -4.66 5.84
CA PHE A 228 1.40 -3.40 5.17
C PHE A 228 0.51 -3.57 3.95
N LEU A 229 0.69 -4.66 3.18
CA LEU A 229 -0.09 -4.91 1.97
C LEU A 229 -1.60 -4.96 2.25
N TYR A 230 -1.99 -5.59 3.37
CA TYR A 230 -3.40 -5.93 3.62
C TYR A 230 -4.06 -5.14 4.77
N GLY A 231 -3.26 -4.72 5.76
CA GLY A 231 -3.79 -4.20 7.02
C GLY A 231 -3.54 -2.71 7.27
N ARG A 232 -2.51 -2.12 6.64
CA ARG A 232 -2.12 -0.75 6.95
C ARG A 232 -3.02 0.26 6.25
N ARG A 233 -3.57 1.18 7.04
CA ARG A 233 -4.29 2.35 6.55
C ARG A 233 -3.31 3.51 6.38
N SER A 234 -3.37 4.15 5.22
CA SER A 234 -2.60 5.37 4.94
C SER A 234 -3.23 6.58 5.61
N SER A 235 -2.47 7.66 5.67
CA SER A 235 -3.01 8.97 6.07
C SER A 235 -3.77 9.68 4.95
N TRP A 236 -3.82 9.08 3.76
CA TRP A 236 -4.70 9.48 2.67
C TRP A 236 -6.09 8.88 2.91
N SER A 237 -6.83 9.48 3.83
CA SER A 237 -8.22 9.11 4.11
C SER A 237 -8.44 7.66 4.55
N ALA A 238 -7.47 7.11 5.27
CA ALA A 238 -7.50 5.74 5.76
C ALA A 238 -7.57 4.67 4.66
N LEU A 239 -7.27 5.03 3.40
CA LEU A 239 -7.18 4.08 2.29
C LEU A 239 -6.06 3.06 2.53
N ARG A 240 -6.35 1.79 2.25
CA ARG A 240 -5.36 0.71 2.20
C ARG A 240 -4.88 0.54 0.75
N SER A 241 -3.71 -0.06 0.56
CA SER A 241 -3.18 -0.36 -0.78
C SER A 241 -4.12 -1.23 -1.62
N VAL A 242 -4.84 -2.17 -0.97
CA VAL A 242 -5.88 -2.99 -1.62
C VAL A 242 -7.08 -2.17 -2.08
N ASP A 243 -7.46 -1.12 -1.35
CA ASP A 243 -8.57 -0.25 -1.75
C ASP A 243 -8.16 0.58 -2.98
N LEU A 244 -6.92 1.08 -3.00
CA LEU A 244 -6.35 1.79 -4.15
C LEU A 244 -6.22 0.85 -5.37
N LEU A 245 -5.63 -0.33 -5.21
CA LEU A 245 -5.50 -1.29 -6.31
C LEU A 245 -6.87 -1.68 -6.87
N ALA A 246 -7.86 -1.91 -6.02
CA ALA A 246 -9.21 -2.23 -6.48
C ALA A 246 -9.85 -1.08 -7.27
N ALA A 247 -9.58 0.18 -6.89
CA ALA A 247 -10.11 1.34 -7.60
C ALA A 247 -9.50 1.51 -9.00
N VAL A 248 -8.18 1.28 -9.15
CA VAL A 248 -7.47 1.50 -10.41
C VAL A 248 -7.32 0.26 -11.29
N ALA A 249 -7.62 -0.94 -10.77
CA ALA A 249 -7.48 -2.18 -11.54
C ALA A 249 -8.46 -2.22 -12.73
N HIS A 250 -7.93 -2.59 -13.90
CA HIS A 250 -8.73 -2.77 -15.10
C HIS A 250 -9.39 -4.15 -15.08
N GLY A 251 -10.72 -4.16 -14.99
CA GLY A 251 -11.52 -5.36 -15.00
C GLY A 251 -12.96 -5.14 -14.52
N PRO A 252 -13.74 -6.22 -14.41
CA PRO A 252 -15.13 -6.17 -14.01
C PRO A 252 -15.27 -5.85 -12.50
N GLU A 253 -16.47 -5.50 -12.03
CA GLU A 253 -16.67 -5.11 -10.62
C GLU A 253 -16.37 -6.25 -9.64
N GLU A 254 -16.63 -7.49 -10.04
CA GLU A 254 -16.34 -8.68 -9.22
C GLU A 254 -14.83 -8.77 -8.88
N LEU A 255 -13.96 -8.36 -9.80
CA LEU A 255 -12.52 -8.31 -9.55
C LEU A 255 -12.17 -7.32 -8.42
N ARG A 256 -12.84 -6.17 -8.37
CA ARG A 256 -12.58 -5.15 -7.34
C ARG A 256 -12.92 -5.70 -5.95
N GLU A 257 -14.03 -6.42 -5.84
CA GLU A 257 -14.43 -7.09 -4.61
C GLU A 257 -13.47 -8.23 -4.22
N GLU A 258 -12.94 -8.98 -5.19
CA GLU A 258 -11.89 -9.98 -4.93
C GLU A 258 -10.61 -9.33 -4.38
N ILE A 259 -10.14 -8.21 -4.96
CA ILE A 259 -8.97 -7.47 -4.48
C ILE A 259 -9.21 -6.92 -3.07
N ARG A 260 -10.36 -6.28 -2.81
CA ARG A 260 -10.73 -5.83 -1.44
C ARG A 260 -10.82 -7.02 -0.47
N GLY A 261 -11.22 -8.18 -0.98
CA GLY A 261 -11.28 -9.45 -0.27
C GLY A 261 -9.94 -9.91 0.31
N LEU A 262 -8.79 -9.46 -0.21
CA LEU A 262 -7.47 -9.76 0.34
C LEU A 262 -7.32 -9.32 1.81
N THR A 263 -8.11 -8.34 2.25
CA THR A 263 -8.17 -7.88 3.65
C THR A 263 -8.73 -8.92 4.60
N ARG A 264 -9.34 -9.99 4.08
CA ARG A 264 -9.86 -11.14 4.84
C ARG A 264 -8.76 -12.13 5.25
N ARG A 265 -7.50 -11.65 5.29
CA ARG A 265 -6.32 -12.38 5.73
C ARG A 265 -6.55 -13.07 7.08
N VAL A 266 -6.06 -14.30 7.18
CA VAL A 266 -6.05 -15.07 8.43
C VAL A 266 -4.59 -15.39 8.76
N THR A 267 -4.15 -14.95 9.93
CA THR A 267 -2.80 -15.20 10.44
C THR A 267 -2.90 -15.97 11.74
N GLY A 268 -1.99 -16.92 11.96
CA GLY A 268 -1.85 -17.62 13.23
C GLY A 268 -1.33 -19.04 13.05
N THR A 269 -1.62 -19.87 14.05
CA THR A 269 -1.21 -21.27 14.05
C THR A 269 -2.18 -22.15 13.26
N PHE A 270 -1.63 -22.96 12.35
CA PHE A 270 -2.33 -23.90 11.48
C PHE A 270 -1.76 -25.31 11.69
N ILE A 271 -2.64 -26.31 11.81
CA ILE A 271 -2.26 -27.71 12.07
C ILE A 271 -2.54 -28.50 10.79
N TYR A 272 -1.54 -29.21 10.27
CA TYR A 272 -1.67 -30.01 9.07
C TYR A 272 -2.63 -31.19 9.30
N GLU A 273 -3.58 -31.40 8.38
CA GLU A 273 -4.53 -32.53 8.45
C GLU A 273 -4.31 -33.53 7.33
N ARG A 274 -4.19 -33.06 6.09
CA ARG A 274 -4.00 -33.92 4.91
C ARG A 274 -3.57 -33.08 3.70
N THR A 275 -3.19 -33.78 2.64
CA THR A 275 -2.95 -33.20 1.31
C THR A 275 -3.75 -33.94 0.26
N ASP A 276 -4.17 -33.24 -0.78
CA ASP A 276 -4.73 -33.83 -2.00
C ASP A 276 -3.99 -33.32 -3.25
N GLU A 277 -4.57 -33.52 -4.44
CA GLU A 277 -3.93 -33.15 -5.70
C GLU A 277 -3.70 -31.63 -5.82
N ARG A 278 -4.57 -30.80 -5.22
CA ARG A 278 -4.57 -29.34 -5.41
C ARG A 278 -4.29 -28.56 -4.12
N PHE A 279 -4.63 -29.11 -2.96
CA PHE A 279 -4.63 -28.37 -1.69
C PHE A 279 -3.92 -29.10 -0.55
N TYR A 280 -3.29 -28.31 0.31
CA TYR A 280 -3.02 -28.68 1.69
C TYR A 280 -4.21 -28.30 2.57
N HIS A 281 -4.63 -29.20 3.44
CA HIS A 281 -5.71 -28.99 4.40
C HIS A 281 -5.11 -28.69 5.76
N PHE A 282 -5.36 -27.48 6.24
CA PHE A 282 -4.85 -27.01 7.52
C PHE A 282 -6.00 -26.57 8.41
N ARG A 283 -6.05 -27.10 9.63
CA ARG A 283 -6.96 -26.64 10.67
C ARG A 283 -6.36 -25.43 11.37
N TYR A 284 -7.04 -24.29 11.27
CA TYR A 284 -6.72 -23.10 12.03
C TYR A 284 -6.92 -23.39 13.51
N GLY A 285 -5.83 -23.31 14.28
CA GLY A 285 -5.80 -23.68 15.68
C GLY A 285 -6.91 -22.99 16.49
N PRO A 286 -6.98 -21.64 16.51
CA PRO A 286 -7.87 -20.91 17.41
C PRO A 286 -9.35 -21.28 17.32
N THR A 287 -9.87 -21.55 16.13
CA THR A 287 -11.31 -21.75 15.89
C THR A 287 -11.65 -23.16 15.45
N GLY A 288 -10.64 -23.97 15.10
CA GLY A 288 -10.83 -25.30 14.51
C GLY A 288 -11.33 -25.29 13.06
N ARG A 289 -11.43 -24.14 12.39
CA ARG A 289 -11.81 -24.08 10.97
C ARG A 289 -10.71 -24.68 10.09
N THR A 290 -11.07 -25.61 9.22
CA THR A 290 -10.15 -26.11 8.18
C THR A 290 -10.17 -25.19 6.95
N PHE A 291 -8.98 -24.91 6.43
CA PHE A 291 -8.74 -24.16 5.20
C PHE A 291 -8.09 -25.06 4.15
N GLU A 292 -8.55 -24.93 2.91
CA GLU A 292 -7.96 -25.56 1.73
C GLU A 292 -6.99 -24.56 1.09
N ILE A 293 -5.70 -24.78 1.27
CA ILE A 293 -4.65 -23.84 0.85
C ILE A 293 -3.94 -24.41 -0.38
N ARG A 294 -3.81 -23.59 -1.42
CA ARG A 294 -3.18 -23.92 -2.70
C ARG A 294 -1.77 -24.49 -2.50
N ARG A 295 -1.52 -25.68 -3.05
CA ARG A 295 -0.21 -26.36 -2.91
C ARG A 295 0.94 -25.58 -3.53
N ASP A 296 0.72 -24.97 -4.68
CA ASP A 296 1.70 -24.12 -5.36
C ASP A 296 1.99 -22.80 -4.61
N SER A 297 1.24 -22.50 -3.55
CA SER A 297 1.57 -21.39 -2.65
C SER A 297 2.52 -21.77 -1.51
N ILE A 298 2.77 -23.06 -1.27
CA ILE A 298 3.64 -23.54 -0.17
C ILE A 298 4.62 -24.61 -0.66
N ASP A 299 5.91 -24.36 -0.48
CA ASP A 299 6.95 -25.34 -0.79
C ASP A 299 7.11 -26.38 0.34
N LEU A 300 6.30 -27.44 0.30
CA LEU A 300 6.33 -28.58 1.25
C LEU A 300 6.42 -29.95 0.57
N GLU A 301 6.60 -30.02 -0.75
CA GLU A 301 6.47 -31.29 -1.50
C GLU A 301 7.50 -32.36 -1.08
N GLU A 302 8.67 -31.93 -0.61
CA GLU A 302 9.73 -32.84 -0.16
C GLU A 302 9.62 -33.23 1.33
N LYS A 303 8.61 -32.75 2.06
CA LYS A 303 8.46 -32.99 3.50
C LYS A 303 7.48 -34.13 3.81
N GLU A 304 7.91 -35.08 4.63
CA GLU A 304 7.01 -36.06 5.26
C GLU A 304 6.20 -35.40 6.38
N LEU A 305 4.99 -34.94 6.01
CA LEU A 305 4.06 -34.30 6.94
C LEU A 305 3.21 -35.33 7.70
N GLU A 306 3.12 -35.14 9.02
CA GLU A 306 2.40 -35.97 9.98
C GLU A 306 1.10 -35.25 10.40
N PRO A 307 -0.08 -35.76 10.00
CA PRO A 307 -1.38 -35.20 10.39
C PRO A 307 -1.53 -35.01 11.90
N GLY A 308 -1.93 -33.81 12.31
CA GLY A 308 -2.17 -33.47 13.71
C GLY A 308 -0.91 -33.18 14.53
N SER A 309 0.28 -33.42 13.99
CA SER A 309 1.56 -33.17 14.67
C SER A 309 2.36 -32.04 14.01
N ASP A 310 2.35 -31.93 12.68
CA ASP A 310 3.02 -30.85 11.98
C ASP A 310 2.18 -29.56 12.00
N VAL A 311 2.80 -28.50 12.50
CA VAL A 311 2.18 -27.20 12.77
C VAL A 311 2.93 -26.13 12.02
N GLY A 312 2.20 -25.19 11.42
CA GLY A 312 2.75 -24.01 10.77
C GLY A 312 2.22 -22.72 11.39
N PHE A 313 3.05 -21.69 11.45
CA PHE A 313 2.63 -20.31 11.71
C PHE A 313 2.88 -19.49 10.45
N PHE A 314 1.80 -19.00 9.85
CA PHE A 314 1.82 -18.26 8.60
C PHE A 314 0.52 -17.46 8.44
N SER A 315 0.41 -16.75 7.30
CA SER A 315 -0.83 -16.08 6.93
C SER A 315 -1.37 -16.61 5.61
N ILE A 316 -2.69 -16.58 5.46
CA ILE A 316 -3.38 -16.91 4.23
C ILE A 316 -4.29 -15.77 3.81
N VAL A 317 -4.46 -15.60 2.50
CA VAL A 317 -5.35 -14.60 1.89
C VAL A 317 -6.23 -15.26 0.84
N PRO A 318 -7.49 -14.81 0.67
CA PRO A 318 -8.33 -15.34 -0.38
C PRO A 318 -8.05 -14.65 -1.70
N TRP A 319 -7.91 -15.43 -2.77
CA TRP A 319 -7.81 -14.93 -4.15
C TRP A 319 -8.53 -15.90 -5.08
N ARG A 320 -9.47 -15.40 -5.88
CA ARG A 320 -10.32 -16.21 -6.80
C ARG A 320 -11.03 -17.40 -6.15
N GLY A 321 -11.57 -17.19 -4.96
CA GLY A 321 -12.27 -18.23 -4.21
C GLY A 321 -11.38 -19.30 -3.59
N GLU A 322 -10.06 -19.18 -3.71
CA GLU A 322 -9.09 -20.10 -3.12
C GLU A 322 -8.23 -19.40 -2.06
N TRP A 323 -7.68 -20.16 -1.10
CA TRP A 323 -6.76 -19.61 -0.11
C TRP A 323 -5.30 -19.83 -0.53
N TRP A 324 -4.52 -18.76 -0.42
CA TRP A 324 -3.10 -18.73 -0.78
C TRP A 324 -2.27 -18.35 0.44
N LEU A 325 -1.11 -18.96 0.61
CA LEU A 325 -0.11 -18.51 1.56
C LEU A 325 0.36 -17.10 1.20
N SER A 326 0.39 -16.21 2.20
CA SER A 326 1.05 -14.91 2.10
C SER A 326 1.93 -14.67 3.32
N GLY A 327 3.17 -14.23 3.08
CA GLY A 327 4.10 -13.92 4.15
C GLY A 327 4.96 -15.12 4.52
N SER A 328 5.66 -15.02 5.65
CA SER A 328 6.61 -16.03 6.09
C SER A 328 5.90 -17.32 6.51
N TYR A 329 6.46 -18.45 6.10
CA TYR A 329 6.05 -19.77 6.56
C TYR A 329 7.08 -20.32 7.55
N MET A 330 6.62 -20.61 8.76
CA MET A 330 7.41 -21.34 9.74
C MET A 330 6.68 -22.61 10.13
N SER A 331 7.41 -23.70 10.31
CA SER A 331 6.82 -24.97 10.72
C SER A 331 7.67 -25.69 11.75
N TRP A 332 6.99 -26.42 12.63
CA TRP A 332 7.60 -27.29 13.64
C TRP A 332 6.63 -28.42 13.99
N ARG A 333 7.16 -29.49 14.58
CA ARG A 333 6.34 -30.62 15.04
C ARG A 333 6.07 -30.50 16.53
N LEU A 334 4.81 -30.67 16.93
CA LEU A 334 4.36 -30.57 18.31
C LEU A 334 3.62 -31.82 18.75
N THR A 335 3.63 -32.08 20.06
CA THR A 335 2.71 -33.03 20.68
C THR A 335 1.32 -32.39 20.86
N PRO A 336 0.23 -33.17 21.00
CA PRO A 336 -1.11 -32.62 21.23
C PRO A 336 -1.20 -31.63 22.40
N GLU A 337 -0.52 -31.91 23.51
CA GLU A 337 -0.47 -31.02 24.69
C GLU A 337 0.20 -29.67 24.38
N GLN A 338 1.23 -29.66 23.55
CA GLN A 338 1.90 -28.43 23.13
C GLN A 338 1.02 -27.61 22.19
N ILE A 339 0.28 -28.27 21.30
CA ILE A 339 -0.68 -27.63 20.39
C ILE A 339 -1.77 -26.93 21.21
N GLU A 340 -2.40 -27.63 22.16
CA GLU A 340 -3.45 -27.04 23.00
C GLU A 340 -2.95 -25.80 23.76
N LYS A 341 -1.74 -25.85 24.30
CA LYS A 341 -1.13 -24.72 25.00
C LYS A 341 -0.88 -23.53 24.08
N GLN A 342 -0.39 -23.77 22.87
CA GLN A 342 -0.10 -22.71 21.89
C GLN A 342 -1.40 -22.07 21.39
N VAL A 343 -2.34 -22.89 20.93
CA VAL A 343 -3.63 -22.47 20.38
C VAL A 343 -4.51 -21.76 21.41
N GLY A 344 -4.54 -22.26 22.65
CA GLY A 344 -5.33 -21.65 23.72
C GLY A 344 -4.94 -20.20 24.04
N GLY A 345 -3.69 -19.82 23.75
CA GLY A 345 -3.19 -18.45 23.90
C GLY A 345 -3.59 -17.50 22.77
N GLU A 346 -4.04 -18.02 21.62
CA GLU A 346 -4.28 -17.24 20.40
C GLU A 346 -5.75 -16.87 20.18
N LEU A 347 -6.69 -17.46 20.94
CA LEU A 347 -8.13 -17.27 20.72
C LEU A 347 -8.54 -15.78 20.73
N GLY A 348 -7.99 -14.99 21.65
CA GLY A 348 -8.28 -13.56 21.77
C GLY A 348 -7.71 -12.69 20.66
N SER A 349 -6.75 -13.21 19.87
CA SER A 349 -6.15 -12.54 18.72
C SER A 349 -6.54 -13.18 17.39
N SER A 350 -7.52 -14.09 17.40
CA SER A 350 -7.97 -14.79 16.20
C SER A 350 -8.55 -13.82 15.16
N SER A 351 -8.24 -14.05 13.88
CA SER A 351 -8.86 -13.30 12.80
C SER A 351 -10.36 -13.60 12.74
N PHE A 352 -11.19 -12.58 12.52
CA PHE A 352 -12.63 -12.75 12.30
C PHE A 352 -12.93 -13.80 11.22
N TYR A 353 -12.16 -13.77 10.12
CA TYR A 353 -12.30 -14.70 9.01
C TYR A 353 -11.74 -16.10 9.32
N GLY A 354 -11.03 -16.26 10.45
CA GLY A 354 -10.63 -17.55 10.99
C GLY A 354 -11.82 -18.37 11.50
N TRP A 355 -12.94 -17.76 11.84
CA TRP A 355 -14.14 -18.45 12.33
C TRP A 355 -14.92 -19.14 11.21
N PRO A 356 -15.65 -20.24 11.48
CA PRO A 356 -16.62 -20.79 10.55
C PRO A 356 -17.65 -19.73 10.11
N GLU A 357 -18.18 -19.83 8.89
CA GLU A 357 -19.07 -18.82 8.30
C GLU A 357 -20.35 -18.59 9.12
N GLU A 358 -20.90 -19.66 9.71
CA GLU A 358 -22.06 -19.58 10.61
C GLU A 358 -21.78 -18.70 11.83
N GLU A 359 -20.59 -18.84 12.44
CA GLU A 359 -20.21 -18.02 13.60
C GLU A 359 -19.86 -16.60 13.18
N GLN A 360 -19.27 -16.39 12.00
CA GLN A 360 -19.07 -15.05 11.44
C GLN A 360 -20.41 -14.31 11.26
N LEU A 361 -21.43 -14.98 10.72
CA LEU A 361 -22.76 -14.41 10.55
C LEU A 361 -23.36 -14.03 11.91
N ARG A 362 -23.32 -14.95 12.88
CA ARG A 362 -23.79 -14.70 14.24
C ARG A 362 -23.08 -13.51 14.91
N LEU A 363 -21.76 -13.39 14.74
CA LEU A 363 -20.98 -12.28 15.29
C LEU A 363 -21.34 -10.94 14.63
N LYS A 364 -21.64 -10.95 13.32
CA LYS A 364 -22.14 -9.76 12.60
C LYS A 364 -23.51 -9.34 13.10
N GLU A 365 -24.44 -10.28 13.22
CA GLU A 365 -25.79 -10.03 13.75
C GLU A 365 -25.73 -9.44 15.16
N LEU A 366 -24.93 -10.02 16.05
CA LEU A 366 -24.73 -9.53 17.41
C LEU A 366 -24.09 -8.13 17.46
N THR A 367 -23.22 -7.81 16.51
CA THR A 367 -22.64 -6.46 16.40
C THR A 367 -23.69 -5.46 15.94
N ALA A 368 -24.48 -5.79 14.91
CA ALA A 368 -25.55 -4.94 14.40
C ALA A 368 -26.64 -4.68 15.46
N GLU A 369 -27.04 -5.69 16.23
CA GLU A 369 -27.98 -5.55 17.34
C GLU A 369 -27.45 -4.58 18.42
N ARG A 370 -26.16 -4.66 18.74
CA ARG A 370 -25.51 -3.78 19.72
C ARG A 370 -25.36 -2.35 19.23
N GLU A 371 -25.04 -2.16 17.96
CA GLU A 371 -24.97 -0.82 17.34
C GLU A 371 -26.36 -0.17 17.33
N ALA A 372 -27.39 -0.92 16.94
CA ALA A 372 -28.77 -0.43 16.97
C ALA A 372 -29.19 -0.01 18.40
N ALA A 373 -28.88 -0.83 19.40
CA ALA A 373 -29.17 -0.53 20.80
C ALA A 373 -28.36 0.64 21.39
N PHE A 374 -27.30 1.11 20.71
CA PHE A 374 -26.51 2.27 21.12
C PHE A 374 -27.00 3.58 20.49
N VAL A 375 -27.72 3.49 19.36
CA VAL A 375 -28.28 4.63 18.63
C VAL A 375 -29.71 4.96 19.12
N GLU A 376 -30.38 4.02 19.79
CA GLU A 376 -31.58 4.24 20.62
C GLU A 376 -31.25 4.76 22.02
#